data_AF-A0A2N5DSK4-F1
#
_entry.id   AF-A0A2N5DSK4-F1
#
_cell.length_a   1.000
_cell.length_b   1.000
_cell.length_c   1.000
_cell.angle_alpha   90.00
_cell.angle_beta   90.00
_cell.angle_gamma   90.00
#
_symmetry.space_group_name_H-M   'P 1'
#
loop_
_entity.id
_entity.type
_entity.pdbx_description
1 polymer ?
#
loop_
_entity_poly.entity_id
_entity_poly.type
_entity_poly.pdbx_seq_one_letter_code
_entity_poly.pdbx_strand_id
1 'polypeptide(L)' 'MALSAIERLDLSDELDELLEKAGTAKGLDLLDLNDQIDDVLVKLGYGAADAPAPTPPPPADPKDDGAPEIVTKFLAGD' A
#
# COMPACT_ATOMS: atom_id res chain seq x y z
N MET A 1 7.86 -12.59 -18.02
CA MET A 1 9.19 -12.62 -18.64
C MET A 1 10.16 -11.98 -17.66
N ALA A 2 11.30 -12.61 -17.37
CA ALA A 2 12.26 -12.02 -16.44
C ALA A 2 13.01 -10.89 -17.14
N LEU A 3 13.04 -9.69 -16.54
CA LEU A 3 13.88 -8.59 -16.99
C LEU A 3 15.34 -9.06 -17.14
N SER A 4 15.99 -8.67 -18.23
CA SER A 4 17.42 -8.88 -18.41
C SER A 4 18.21 -8.05 -17.39
N ALA A 5 19.46 -8.46 -17.14
CA ALA A 5 20.32 -7.76 -16.18
C ALA A 5 20.57 -6.29 -16.56
N ILE A 6 20.57 -5.96 -17.86
CA ILE A 6 20.74 -4.59 -18.35
C ILE A 6 19.46 -3.79 -18.11
N GLU A 7 18.29 -4.32 -18.44
CA GLU A 7 17.03 -3.60 -18.21
C GLU A 7 16.77 -3.35 -16.72
N ARG A 8 17.21 -4.25 -15.83
CA ARG A 8 17.15 -4.00 -14.38
C ARG A 8 18.08 -2.88 -13.94
N LEU A 9 19.25 -2.76 -14.55
CA LEU A 9 20.21 -1.70 -14.26
C LEU A 9 19.63 -0.35 -14.71
N ASP A 10 19.15 -0.28 -15.95
CA ASP A 10 18.55 0.94 -16.50
C ASP A 10 17.34 1.42 -15.67
N LEU A 11 16.48 0.49 -15.24
CA LEU A 11 15.34 0.81 -14.35
C LEU A 11 15.78 1.22 -12.94
N SER A 12 16.92 0.73 -12.46
CA SER A 12 17.47 1.14 -11.16
C SER A 12 18.05 2.55 -11.22
N ASP A 13 18.73 2.88 -12.31
CA ASP A 13 19.24 4.24 -12.56
C ASP A 13 18.07 5.25 -12.70
N GLU A 14 17.00 4.87 -13.41
CA GLU A 14 15.77 5.67 -13.53
C GLU A 14 15.09 5.89 -12.16
N LEU A 15 15.04 4.84 -11.33
CA LEU A 15 14.47 4.92 -9.97
C LEU A 15 15.25 5.89 -9.08
N ASP A 16 16.58 5.83 -9.11
CA ASP A 16 17.43 6.72 -8.30
C ASP A 16 17.25 8.19 -8.69
N GLU A 17 17.15 8.49 -10.00
CA GLU A 17 16.91 9.85 -10.47
C GLU A 17 15.53 10.39 -10.04
N LEU A 18 14.50 9.54 -10.09
CA LEU A 18 13.16 9.89 -9.64
C LEU A 18 13.11 10.14 -8.13
N LEU A 19 13.80 9.33 -7.33
CA LEU A 19 13.89 9.51 -5.87
C LEU A 19 14.61 10.81 -5.49
N GLU A 20 15.66 11.19 -6.21
CA GLU A 20 16.36 12.46 -5.99
C GLU A 20 15.44 13.66 -6.27
N LYS A 21 14.66 13.59 -7.35
CA LYS A 21 13.65 14.61 -7.69
C LYS A 21 12.54 14.65 -6.63
N ALA A 22 12.04 13.50 -6.20
CA ALA A 22 10.99 13.40 -5.18
C ALA A 22 11.44 14.00 -3.83
N GLY A 23 12.71 13.88 -3.46
CA GLY A 23 13.25 14.48 -2.23
C GLY A 23 13.20 16.02 -2.19
N THR A 24 13.09 16.67 -3.35
CA THR A 24 13.03 18.14 -3.46
C THR A 24 11.67 18.66 -3.94
N ALA A 25 10.84 17.79 -4.53
CA ALA A 25 9.50 18.11 -4.99
C ALA A 25 8.50 18.33 -3.85
N LYS A 26 7.41 19.06 -4.13
CA LYS A 26 6.34 19.35 -3.16
C LYS A 26 4.97 19.29 -3.80
N GLY A 27 3.97 18.98 -2.99
CA GLY A 27 2.56 19.06 -3.41
C GLY A 27 2.22 18.08 -4.53
N LEU A 28 1.58 18.57 -5.58
CA LEU A 28 1.12 17.74 -6.71
C LEU A 28 2.29 17.13 -7.48
N ASP A 29 3.38 17.87 -7.66
CA ASP A 29 4.57 17.37 -8.38
C ASP A 29 5.21 16.18 -7.66
N LEU A 30 5.10 16.13 -6.33
CA LEU A 30 5.55 14.98 -5.54
C LEU A 30 4.63 13.78 -5.75
N LEU A 31 3.32 13.99 -5.90
CA LEU A 31 2.38 12.89 -6.20
C LEU A 31 2.69 12.28 -7.57
N ASP A 32 2.86 13.11 -8.60
CA ASP A 32 3.19 12.66 -9.96
C ASP A 32 4.52 11.90 -10.00
N LEU A 33 5.51 12.32 -9.19
CA LEU A 33 6.78 11.61 -9.05
C LEU A 33 6.63 10.27 -8.32
N ASN A 34 5.77 10.17 -7.32
CA ASN A 34 5.51 8.90 -6.63
C ASN A 34 4.82 7.90 -7.56
N ASP A 35 3.87 8.34 -8.39
CA ASP A 35 3.23 7.48 -9.39
C ASP A 35 4.26 6.92 -10.39
N GLN A 36 5.22 7.75 -10.82
CA GLN A 36 6.32 7.31 -11.70
C GLN A 36 7.28 6.34 -11.00
N ILE A 37 7.59 6.57 -9.73
CA ILE A 37 8.42 5.67 -8.92
C ILE A 37 7.74 4.31 -8.78
N ASP A 38 6.44 4.29 -8.49
CA ASP A 38 5.65 3.07 -8.36
C ASP A 38 5.63 2.28 -9.67
N ASP A 39 5.47 2.94 -10.82
CA ASP A 39 5.56 2.29 -12.13
C ASP A 39 6.91 1.59 -12.35
N VAL A 40 8.03 2.23 -11.96
CA VAL A 40 9.37 1.65 -12.07
C VAL A 40 9.55 0.48 -11.10
N LEU A 41 9.04 0.61 -9.86
CA LEU A 41 9.06 -0.47 -8.88
C LEU A 41 8.24 -1.69 -9.32
N VAL A 42 7.07 -1.47 -9.94
CA VAL A 42 6.26 -2.54 -10.52
C VAL A 42 7.00 -3.23 -11.66
N LYS A 43 7.64 -2.47 -12.57
CA LYS A 43 8.46 -3.04 -13.65
C LYS A 43 9.61 -3.89 -13.09
N LEU A 44 10.31 -3.40 -12.07
CA LEU A 44 11.38 -4.13 -11.36
C LEU A 44 10.89 -5.36 -10.58
N GLY A 45 9.58 -5.48 -10.36
CA GLY A 45 8.95 -6.57 -9.63
C GLY A 45 8.87 -6.35 -8.12
N TYR A 46 9.10 -5.12 -7.64
CA TYR A 46 8.92 -4.70 -6.24
C TYR A 46 7.52 -4.20 -5.94
N GLY A 47 6.75 -3.84 -6.95
CA GLY A 47 5.35 -3.44 -6.84
C GLY A 47 4.41 -4.50 -7.41
N ALA A 48 3.24 -4.66 -6.80
CA ALA A 48 2.18 -5.43 -7.39
C ALA A 48 1.29 -4.49 -8.21
N ALA A 49 1.29 -4.65 -9.53
CA ALA A 49 0.49 -3.85 -10.46
C ALA A 49 -1.02 -3.83 -10.14
N ASP A 50 -1.47 -4.73 -9.26
CA ASP A 50 -2.87 -4.89 -8.85
C ASP A 50 -2.98 -5.78 -7.58
N ALA A 51 -1.99 -5.77 -6.67
CA ALA A 51 -2.28 -6.41 -5.38
C ALA A 51 -3.15 -5.43 -4.58
N PRO A 52 -4.38 -5.81 -4.19
CA PRO A 52 -5.03 -5.10 -3.11
C PRO A 52 -4.02 -5.05 -1.96
N ALA A 53 -3.79 -3.85 -1.41
CA ALA A 53 -3.02 -3.69 -0.18
C ALA A 53 -3.41 -4.84 0.75
N PRO A 54 -2.45 -5.59 1.34
CA PRO A 54 -2.80 -6.69 2.22
C PRO A 54 -3.78 -6.12 3.23
N THR A 55 -5.06 -6.49 3.11
CA THR A 55 -6.07 -6.12 4.09
C THR A 55 -5.45 -6.53 5.40
N PRO A 56 -5.26 -5.59 6.36
CA PRO A 56 -4.81 -5.99 7.67
C PRO A 56 -5.70 -7.16 8.08
N PRO A 57 -5.13 -8.29 8.56
CA PRO A 57 -5.96 -9.40 9.00
C PRO A 57 -7.07 -8.81 9.86
N PRO A 58 -8.35 -9.17 9.60
CA PRO A 58 -9.45 -8.64 10.41
C PRO A 58 -9.01 -8.77 11.87
N PRO A 59 -9.18 -7.71 12.68
CA PRO A 59 -8.80 -7.77 14.08
C PRO A 59 -9.38 -9.06 14.62
N ALA A 60 -8.50 -9.95 15.13
CA ALA A 60 -8.91 -11.24 15.65
C ALA A 60 -10.15 -11.00 16.51
N ASP A 61 -11.28 -11.61 16.13
CA ASP A 61 -12.56 -11.41 16.79
C ASP A 61 -12.31 -11.36 18.28
N PRO A 62 -12.64 -10.23 18.95
CA PRO A 62 -12.71 -10.25 20.40
C PRO A 62 -13.63 -11.42 20.69
N LYS A 63 -13.08 -12.38 21.43
CA LYS A 63 -13.84 -13.53 21.94
C LYS A 63 -15.22 -13.03 22.34
N ASP A 64 -16.21 -13.83 21.94
CA ASP A 64 -17.60 -13.85 22.36
C ASP A 64 -17.73 -13.65 23.89
N ASP A 65 -17.50 -12.42 24.35
CA ASP A 65 -17.87 -11.93 25.66
C ASP A 65 -19.20 -11.22 25.40
N GLY A 66 -20.27 -11.92 25.79
CA GLY A 66 -21.64 -11.70 25.37
C GLY A 66 -22.09 -10.25 25.31
N ALA A 67 -23.08 -10.02 24.45
CA ALA A 67 -23.66 -8.70 24.15
C ALA A 67 -23.72 -7.80 25.41
N PRO A 68 -23.26 -6.53 25.33
CA PRO A 68 -23.24 -5.62 26.46
C PRO A 68 -24.60 -5.57 27.15
N GLU A 69 -24.64 -5.49 28.50
CA GLU A 69 -25.90 -5.51 29.27
C GLU A 69 -26.94 -4.51 28.75
N ILE A 70 -26.50 -3.37 28.23
CA ILE A 70 -27.34 -2.35 27.59
C ILE A 70 -28.18 -2.94 26.44
N VAL A 71 -27.60 -3.80 25.61
CA VAL A 71 -28.29 -4.45 24.48
C VAL A 71 -29.30 -5.46 25.01
N THR A 72 -28.98 -6.19 26.07
CA THR A 72 -29.90 -7.16 26.69
C THR A 72 -31.10 -6.47 27.35
N LYS A 73 -30.89 -5.36 28.06
CA LYS A 73 -31.97 -4.58 28.69
C LYS A 73 -32.90 -3.95 27.66
N PHE A 74 -32.33 -3.40 26.59
CA PHE A 74 -33.13 -2.84 25.49
C PHE A 74 -34.03 -3.90 24.83
N LEU A 75 -33.52 -5.13 24.61
CA LEU A 75 -34.34 -6.23 24.08
C LEU A 75 -35.42 -6.70 25.06
N ALA A 76 -35.16 -6.62 26.37
CA ALA A 76 -36.11 -7.02 27.41
C ALA A 76 -37.22 -5.98 27.66
N GLY A 77 -37.06 -4.74 27.17
CA GLY A 77 -38.05 -3.67 27.31
C GLY A 77 -38.06 -2.98 28.67
N ASP A 78 -36.94 -3.04 29.42
CA ASP A 78 -36.68 -2.25 30.64
C ASP A 78 -36.15 -0.84 30.30
#